data_AF-A0A699WS83-F1
#
_entry.id   AF-A0A699WS83-F1
#
_cell.length_a   1.000
_cell.length_b   1.000
_cell.length_c   1.000
_cell.angle_alpha   90.00
_cell.angle_beta   90.00
_cell.angle_gamma   90.00
#
_symmetry.space_group_name_H-M   'P 1'
#
loop_
_entity.id
_entity.type
_entity.pdbx_description
1 polymer ?
#
loop_
_entity_poly.entity_id
_entity_poly.type
_entity_poly.pdbx_seq_one_letter_code
_entity_poly.pdbx_strand_id
1 'polypeptide(L)'
;MTDKYCPKGEIKKLEIELWNLRVKGNGVAAYTQRFQELALMCTKFLADETEKVNKYISGLLDNIYGNVMSARPKTLDETIELAN
;
A
#
# COMPACT_ATOMS: atom_id res chain seq x y z
N MET A 1 -5.27 -26.51 -8.82
CA MET A 1 -4.02 -26.77 -8.07
C MET A 1 -3.20 -25.50 -8.20
N THR A 2 -3.10 -24.62 -7.22
CA THR A 2 -2.35 -24.81 -5.96
C THR A 2 -2.90 -23.86 -4.87
N ASP A 3 -3.84 -24.33 -4.05
CA ASP A 3 -4.07 -23.76 -2.71
C ASP A 3 -3.07 -24.43 -1.76
N LYS A 4 -1.79 -24.10 -1.95
CA LYS A 4 -0.70 -24.71 -1.17
C LYS A 4 -0.49 -23.80 0.04
N TYR A 5 -1.31 -24.03 1.07
CA TYR A 5 -1.09 -23.66 2.47
C TYR A 5 -0.10 -22.50 2.64
N CYS A 6 -0.57 -21.26 2.51
CA CYS A 6 0.18 -20.14 3.06
C CYS A 6 0.10 -20.31 4.60
N PRO A 7 1.20 -20.63 5.30
CA PRO A 7 1.19 -20.75 6.74
C PRO A 7 0.64 -19.45 7.31
N LYS A 8 -0.33 -19.51 8.23
CA LYS A 8 -0.90 -18.31 8.88
C LYS A 8 0.17 -17.34 9.42
N GLY A 9 1.38 -17.82 9.70
CA GLY A 9 2.51 -16.99 10.10
C GLY A 9 3.10 -16.11 8.98
N GLU A 10 3.09 -16.57 7.72
CA GLU A 10 3.60 -15.80 6.58
C GLU A 10 2.67 -14.64 6.24
N ILE A 11 1.34 -14.88 6.23
CA ILE A 11 0.35 -13.81 6.02
C ILE A 11 0.50 -12.72 7.10
N LYS A 12 0.62 -13.11 8.37
CA LYS A 12 0.84 -12.15 9.47
C LYS A 12 2.11 -11.32 9.30
N LYS A 13 3.18 -11.93 8.77
CA LYS A 13 4.43 -11.22 8.49
C LYS A 13 4.25 -10.17 7.40
N LEU A 14 3.52 -10.51 6.33
CA LEU A 14 3.21 -9.59 5.24
C LEU A 14 2.27 -8.46 5.70
N GLU A 15 1.32 -8.75 6.57
CA GLU A 15 0.45 -7.74 7.19
C GLU A 15 1.29 -6.73 8.01
N ILE A 16 2.17 -7.23 8.89
CA ILE A 16 3.07 -6.38 9.66
C ILE A 16 3.95 -5.54 8.74
N GLU A 17 4.47 -6.13 7.66
CA GLU A 17 5.28 -5.40 6.68
C GLU A 17 4.48 -4.28 6.00
N LEU A 18 3.26 -4.56 5.54
CA LEU A 18 2.36 -3.59 4.92
C LEU A 18 2.05 -2.43 5.87
N TRP A 19 1.75 -2.72 7.13
CA TRP A 19 1.44 -1.70 8.14
C TRP A 19 2.65 -0.81 8.47
N ASN A 20 3.86 -1.37 8.42
CA ASN A 20 5.11 -0.63 8.65
C ASN A 20 5.71 -0.04 7.37
N LEU A 21 5.10 -0.28 6.21
CA LEU A 21 5.60 0.20 4.92
C LEU A 21 5.48 1.73 4.85
N ARG A 22 6.61 2.38 4.57
CA ARG A 22 6.73 3.83 4.39
C ARG A 22 7.75 4.10 3.29
N VAL A 23 7.61 5.25 2.61
CA VAL A 23 8.58 5.72 1.63
C VAL A 23 9.94 5.92 2.33
N LYS A 24 11.00 5.36 1.75
CA LYS A 24 12.38 5.46 2.24
C LYS A 24 13.33 5.61 1.06
N GLY A 25 14.27 6.55 1.12
CA GLY A 25 15.43 6.66 0.23
C GLY A 25 15.11 6.63 -1.27
N ASN A 26 14.92 5.43 -1.81
CA ASN A 26 14.65 5.03 -3.20
C ASN A 26 13.35 5.59 -3.84
N GLY A 27 12.71 6.61 -3.24
CA GLY A 27 11.58 7.32 -3.82
C GLY A 27 10.24 6.59 -3.73
N VAL A 28 9.21 7.20 -4.33
CA VAL A 28 7.81 6.74 -4.28
C VAL A 28 7.62 5.48 -5.12
N ALA A 29 8.26 5.36 -6.28
CA ALA A 29 8.09 4.22 -7.18
C ALA A 29 8.38 2.85 -6.52
N ALA A 30 9.49 2.74 -5.77
CA ALA A 30 9.83 1.50 -5.06
C ALA A 30 8.82 1.18 -3.94
N TYR A 31 8.33 2.22 -3.26
CA TYR A 31 7.26 2.08 -2.28
C TYR A 31 5.95 1.60 -2.92
N THR A 32 5.56 2.20 -4.05
CA THR A 32 4.36 1.84 -4.81
C THR A 32 4.39 0.38 -5.25
N GLN A 33 5.49 -0.05 -5.86
CA GLN A 33 5.65 -1.43 -6.30
C GLN A 33 5.49 -2.39 -5.12
N ARG A 34 6.19 -2.12 -4.00
CA ARG A 34 6.11 -2.98 -2.81
C ARG A 34 4.72 -3.01 -2.20
N PHE A 35 4.02 -1.88 -2.18
CA PHE A 35 2.65 -1.80 -1.71
C PHE A 35 1.71 -2.67 -2.54
N GLN A 36 1.80 -2.59 -3.87
CA GLN A 36 0.97 -3.39 -4.79
C GLN A 36 1.23 -4.89 -4.64
N GLU A 37 2.50 -5.30 -4.50
CA GLU A 37 2.88 -6.69 -4.21
C GLU A 37 2.24 -7.19 -2.90
N LEU A 38 2.34 -6.40 -1.82
CA LEU A 38 1.78 -6.75 -0.52
C LEU A 38 0.25 -6.75 -0.54
N ALA A 39 -0.39 -5.82 -1.25
CA ALA A 39 -1.84 -5.76 -1.40
C ALA A 39 -2.38 -6.98 -2.16
N LEU A 40 -1.67 -7.44 -3.19
CA LEU A 40 -2.02 -8.65 -3.92
C LEU A 40 -1.89 -9.91 -3.06
N MET A 41 -0.87 -9.97 -2.20
CA MET A 41 -0.70 -11.10 -1.27
C MET A 41 -1.66 -11.06 -0.08
N CYS A 42 -2.08 -9.87 0.35
CA CYS A 42 -2.97 -9.63 1.49
C CYS A 42 -4.41 -9.30 1.06
N THR A 43 -4.97 -10.09 0.13
CA THR A 43 -6.31 -9.83 -0.47
C THR A 43 -7.45 -9.64 0.52
N LYS A 44 -7.33 -10.18 1.74
CA LYS A 44 -8.33 -10.03 2.82
C LYS A 44 -8.27 -8.71 3.58
N PHE A 45 -7.12 -8.04 3.60
CA PHE A 45 -6.86 -6.88 4.46
C PHE A 45 -7.08 -5.54 3.76
N LEU A 46 -7.13 -5.56 2.44
CA LEU A 46 -7.32 -4.40 1.59
C LEU A 46 -8.47 -4.69 0.61
N ALA A 47 -9.58 -5.21 1.14
CA ALA A 47 -10.74 -5.53 0.31
C ALA A 47 -11.47 -4.26 -0.15
N ASP A 48 -11.41 -3.20 0.63
CA ASP A 48 -11.99 -1.90 0.30
C ASP A 48 -10.97 -0.97 -0.36
N GLU A 49 -11.40 -0.27 -1.40
CA GLU A 49 -10.55 0.64 -2.15
C GLU A 49 -10.17 1.88 -1.32
N THR A 50 -11.07 2.36 -0.45
CA THR A 50 -10.81 3.48 0.44
C THR A 50 -9.75 3.12 1.48
N GLU A 51 -9.79 1.89 2.01
CA GLU A 51 -8.73 1.39 2.90
C GLU A 51 -7.38 1.32 2.20
N LYS A 52 -7.33 0.87 0.94
CA LYS A 52 -6.09 0.89 0.15
C LYS A 52 -5.53 2.29 -0.02
N VAL A 53 -6.38 3.23 -0.42
CA VAL A 53 -6.00 4.64 -0.61
C VAL A 53 -5.47 5.22 0.70
N ASN A 54 -6.22 5.09 1.80
CA ASN A 54 -5.82 5.60 3.10
C ASN A 54 -4.50 4.97 3.59
N LYS A 55 -4.35 3.65 3.43
CA LYS A 55 -3.13 2.96 3.83
C LYS A 55 -1.94 3.38 2.98
N TYR A 56 -2.14 3.59 1.68
CA TYR A 56 -1.09 4.08 0.80
C TYR A 56 -0.64 5.49 1.19
N ILE A 57 -1.60 6.41 1.41
CA ILE A 57 -1.35 7.79 1.82
C ILE A 57 -0.59 7.84 3.16
N SER A 58 -0.95 6.99 4.13
CA SER A 58 -0.28 6.94 5.45
C SER A 58 1.22 6.62 5.38
N GLY A 59 1.68 5.98 4.31
CA GLY A 59 3.09 5.63 4.12
C GLY A 59 3.90 6.69 3.37
N LEU A 60 3.25 7.75 2.86
CA LEU A 60 3.92 8.83 2.15
C LEU A 60 4.70 9.75 3.09
N LEU A 61 5.63 10.51 2.51
CA LEU A 61 6.34 11.58 3.21
C LEU A 61 5.44 12.83 3.31
N ASP A 62 5.62 13.61 4.37
CA ASP A 62 4.78 14.79 4.66
C ASP A 62 4.72 15.80 3.52
N ASN A 63 5.81 15.92 2.75
CA ASN A 63 5.91 16.80 1.59
C ASN A 63 5.00 16.41 0.42
N ILE A 64 4.64 15.13 0.30
CA ILE A 64 3.74 14.60 -0.74
C ILE A 64 2.33 14.42 -0.18
N TYR A 65 2.23 14.03 1.09
CA TYR A 65 0.98 13.79 1.79
C TYR A 65 -0.02 14.94 1.64
N GLY A 66 0.43 16.20 1.83
CA GLY A 66 -0.43 17.38 1.72
C GLY A 66 -1.09 17.51 0.35
N ASN A 67 -0.31 17.33 -0.73
CA ASN A 67 -0.80 17.47 -2.10
C ASN A 67 -1.81 16.36 -2.44
N VAL A 68 -1.48 15.12 -2.09
CA VAL A 68 -2.35 13.96 -2.33
C VAL A 68 -3.65 14.09 -1.55
N MET A 69 -3.58 14.49 -0.27
CA MET A 69 -4.77 14.62 0.58
C MET A 69 -5.72 15.74 0.09
N SER A 70 -5.17 16.83 -0.43
CA SER A 70 -5.96 17.92 -1.01
C SER A 70 -6.74 17.49 -2.26
N ALA A 71 -6.19 16.61 -3.08
CA ALA A 71 -6.84 16.10 -4.28
C ALA A 71 -7.98 15.11 -3.99
N ARG A 72 -8.02 14.54 -2.77
CA ARG A 72 -9.03 13.56 -2.33
C ARG A 72 -9.22 12.41 -3.33
N PRO A 73 -8.14 11.65 -3.62
CA PRO A 73 -8.22 10.56 -4.59
C PRO A 73 -9.22 9.51 -4.13
N LYS A 74 -9.93 8.92 -5.10
CA LYS A 74 -10.92 7.87 -4.87
C LYS A 74 -10.36 6.48 -5.16
N THR A 75 -9.31 6.41 -5.97
CA THR A 75 -8.70 5.16 -6.41
C THR A 75 -7.21 5.13 -6.05
N LEU A 76 -6.67 3.92 -5.97
CA LEU A 76 -5.24 3.75 -5.71
C LEU A 76 -4.39 4.32 -6.85
N ASP A 77 -4.82 4.15 -8.11
CA ASP A 77 -4.10 4.67 -9.27
C ASP A 77 -4.02 6.21 -9.26
N GLU A 78 -5.12 6.91 -8.97
CA GLU A 78 -5.10 8.38 -8.80
C GLU A 78 -4.12 8.78 -7.69
N THR A 79 -4.11 8.04 -6.60
CA THR A 79 -3.20 8.29 -5.47
C THR A 79 -1.73 8.11 -5.87
N ILE A 80 -1.44 7.10 -6.71
CA ILE A 80 -0.09 6.82 -7.21
C ILE A 80 0.36 7.91 -8.19
N GLU A 81 -0.52 8.34 -9.10
CA GLU A 81 -0.23 9.43 -10.05
C GLU A 81 0.07 10.74 -9.31
N LEU A 82 -0.68 11.05 -8.25
CA LEU A 82 -0.45 12.26 -7.45
C LEU A 82 0.79 12.20 -6.56
N ALA A 83 1.27 11.00 -6.24
CA ALA A 83 2.42 10.81 -5.36
C ALA A 83 3.76 10.80 -6.11
N ASN A 84 3.75 10.55 -7.43
CA ASN A 84 4.92 10.62 -8.31
C ASN A 84 5.13 12.03 -8.86
#